data_AF-A0A926VUC9-F1
#
_entry.id   AF-A0A926VUC9-F1
#
_cell.length_a   1.000
_cell.length_b   1.000
_cell.length_c   1.000
_cell.angle_alpha   90.00
_cell.angle_beta   90.00
_cell.angle_gamma   90.00
#
_symmetry.space_group_name_H-M   'P 1'
#
loop_
_entity.id
_entity.type
_entity.pdbx_description
1 polymer ?
#
loop_
_entity_poly.entity_id
_entity_poly.type
_entity_poly.pdbx_seq_one_letter_code
_entity_poly.pdbx_strand_id
1 'polypeptide(L)'
;MLAGAALRKTGSSWEFASEAALEDFVWDNLQQLSGLTPLKRQYAVKGEICDILALNDTRQLVILELKNTEDRYIVQQLTRYYDNLLDEKPFLEQIDYSQPVRLVAMPTAASYAPSFHRHNLIDRKHTKLIVDFLQVTIAQINQNFYLQLQDTDTNQTWSIPITYQELDISTVSSNIPEPPQLLLDWLGACTGEEQQAILKLREKVLGFDGRIKEEIEGRNTIRYGRGKAKPVAELCYQRKINEPVIFLWLATPSSLLFTQRRQVIGRMRLWMDGSVVTYAGHVPEGFGRMRLESEWDAIPREKRPRNLYWSLSYKSFSPVVINTYKELIPNPDSLESLADLSLGKWLARI
;
A
#
# COMPACT_ATOMS: atom_id res chain seq x y z
N MET A 1 -3.35 20.22 6.48
CA MET A 1 -3.77 19.14 5.56
C MET A 1 -2.83 19.20 4.38
N LEU A 2 -1.96 18.20 4.21
CA LEU A 2 -1.17 18.07 2.98
C LEU A 2 -1.97 17.13 2.08
N ALA A 3 -2.78 17.73 1.19
CA ALA A 3 -3.59 17.02 0.19
C ALA A 3 -2.70 16.71 -1.03
N GLY A 4 -1.66 15.90 -0.81
CA GLY A 4 -0.78 15.45 -1.88
C GLY A 4 -1.21 14.07 -2.36
N ALA A 5 -1.33 13.86 -3.68
CA ALA A 5 -1.56 12.53 -4.21
C ALA A 5 -0.25 11.72 -4.17
N ALA A 6 -0.30 10.46 -3.71
CA ALA A 6 0.87 9.60 -3.66
C ALA A 6 1.16 9.03 -5.06
N LEU A 7 2.25 9.48 -5.70
CA LEU A 7 2.75 8.93 -6.97
C LEU A 7 3.99 8.07 -6.73
N ARG A 8 4.20 7.06 -7.58
CA ARG A 8 5.44 6.28 -7.65
C ARG A 8 5.98 6.28 -9.07
N LYS A 9 7.30 6.21 -9.19
CA LYS A 9 7.98 6.10 -10.48
C LYS A 9 8.17 4.63 -10.85
N THR A 10 7.78 4.26 -12.06
CA THR A 10 7.94 2.91 -12.63
C THR A 10 8.67 3.00 -13.97
N GLY A 11 9.96 2.68 -13.98
CA GLY A 11 10.80 2.88 -15.16
C GLY A 11 10.89 4.37 -15.53
N SER A 12 10.37 4.73 -16.71
CA SER A 12 10.29 6.12 -17.20
C SER A 12 8.93 6.79 -16.97
N SER A 13 7.93 6.07 -16.46
CA SER A 13 6.57 6.60 -16.23
C SER A 13 6.28 6.81 -14.75
N TRP A 14 5.18 7.53 -14.48
CA TRP A 14 4.62 7.74 -13.16
C TRP A 14 3.22 7.15 -13.09
N GLU A 15 2.86 6.66 -11.91
CA GLU A 15 1.51 6.14 -11.61
C GLU A 15 1.16 6.43 -10.15
N PHE A 16 -0.10 6.24 -9.77
CA PHE A 16 -0.47 6.33 -8.35
C PHE A 16 0.18 5.20 -7.56
N ALA A 17 0.51 5.46 -6.30
CA ALA A 17 1.12 4.48 -5.42
C ALA A 17 0.21 3.26 -5.13
N SER A 18 -1.10 3.42 -5.30
CA SER A 18 -2.11 2.36 -5.15
C SER A 18 -3.41 2.69 -5.88
N GLU A 19 -4.27 1.69 -6.09
CA GLU A 19 -5.64 1.86 -6.61
C GLU A 19 -6.48 2.77 -5.71
N ALA A 20 -6.34 2.65 -4.39
CA ALA A 20 -7.00 3.54 -3.44
C ALA A 20 -6.57 5.01 -3.61
N ALA A 21 -5.28 5.27 -3.86
CA ALA A 21 -4.79 6.62 -4.10
C ALA A 21 -5.31 7.22 -5.42
N LEU A 22 -5.47 6.38 -6.46
CA LEU A 22 -6.13 6.77 -7.70
C LEU A 22 -7.61 7.07 -7.46
N GLU A 23 -8.33 6.19 -6.76
CA GLU A 23 -9.75 6.37 -6.44
C GLU A 23 -9.99 7.64 -5.61
N ASP A 24 -9.20 7.88 -4.56
CA ASP A 24 -9.29 9.09 -3.75
C ASP A 24 -9.13 10.35 -4.61
N PHE A 25 -8.11 10.36 -5.47
CA PHE A 25 -7.87 11.50 -6.34
C PHE A 25 -9.00 11.71 -7.36
N VAL A 26 -9.48 10.63 -7.98
CA VAL A 26 -10.58 10.72 -8.95
C VAL A 26 -11.87 11.16 -8.26
N TRP A 27 -12.17 10.63 -7.07
CA TRP A 27 -13.36 11.01 -6.30
C TRP A 27 -13.37 12.50 -5.96
N ASP A 28 -12.27 13.01 -5.40
CA ASP A 28 -12.16 14.40 -4.96
C ASP A 28 -12.24 15.39 -6.15
N ASN A 29 -11.91 14.93 -7.36
CA ASN A 29 -11.82 15.75 -8.55
C ASN A 29 -12.84 15.39 -9.64
N LEU A 30 -13.81 14.50 -9.34
CA LEU A 30 -14.67 13.88 -10.35
C LEU A 30 -15.48 14.91 -11.14
N GLN A 31 -16.00 15.93 -10.44
CA GLN A 31 -16.75 17.03 -11.04
C GLN A 31 -15.89 17.85 -11.99
N GLN A 32 -14.61 18.08 -11.66
CA GLN A 32 -13.69 18.84 -12.51
C GLN A 32 -13.20 18.00 -13.70
N LEU A 33 -12.99 16.70 -13.48
CA LEU A 33 -12.49 15.77 -14.50
C LEU A 33 -13.53 15.45 -15.57
N SER A 34 -14.79 15.31 -15.18
CA SER A 34 -15.82 14.70 -16.03
C SER A 34 -17.21 15.32 -15.93
N GLY A 35 -17.38 16.37 -15.10
CA GLY A 35 -18.68 16.97 -14.82
C GLY A 35 -19.62 16.10 -13.99
N LEU A 36 -19.15 14.95 -13.49
CA LEU A 36 -19.97 14.02 -12.73
C LEU A 36 -19.96 14.37 -11.23
N THR A 37 -21.13 14.33 -10.62
CA THR A 37 -21.34 14.49 -9.19
C THR A 37 -21.14 13.15 -8.48
N PRO A 38 -20.19 13.03 -7.52
CA PRO A 38 -19.99 11.80 -6.77
C PRO A 38 -21.22 11.40 -5.94
N LEU A 39 -21.62 10.12 -5.99
CA LEU A 39 -22.76 9.59 -5.22
C LEU A 39 -22.29 8.68 -4.08
N LYS A 40 -21.51 7.65 -4.39
CA LYS A 40 -21.03 6.67 -3.41
C LYS A 40 -19.72 6.03 -3.83
N ARG A 41 -18.78 5.86 -2.89
CA ARG A 41 -17.56 5.05 -3.06
C ARG A 41 -17.73 3.66 -2.48
N GLN A 42 -17.02 2.70 -3.07
CA GLN A 42 -16.86 1.33 -2.56
C GLN A 42 -18.22 0.73 -2.16
N TYR A 43 -19.21 0.86 -3.05
CA TYR A 43 -20.59 0.45 -2.77
C TYR A 43 -20.73 -1.06 -2.94
N ALA A 44 -21.01 -1.76 -1.84
CA ALA A 44 -21.25 -3.19 -1.86
C ALA A 44 -22.67 -3.50 -2.34
N VAL A 45 -22.79 -4.31 -3.39
CA VAL A 45 -24.06 -4.78 -3.94
C VAL A 45 -23.94 -6.25 -4.34
N LYS A 46 -24.80 -7.10 -3.77
CA LYS A 46 -24.84 -8.56 -4.02
C LYS A 46 -23.48 -9.27 -3.94
N GLY A 47 -22.62 -8.85 -3.02
CA GLY A 47 -21.30 -9.46 -2.79
C GLY A 47 -20.17 -8.91 -3.66
N GLU A 48 -20.47 -8.03 -4.61
CA GLU A 48 -19.50 -7.26 -5.39
C GLU A 48 -19.35 -5.85 -4.80
N ILE A 49 -18.25 -5.16 -5.09
CA ILE A 49 -17.98 -3.80 -4.60
C ILE A 49 -17.67 -2.91 -5.81
N CYS A 50 -18.51 -1.90 -6.05
CA CYS A 50 -18.29 -0.90 -7.10
C CYS A 50 -17.35 0.19 -6.59
N ASP A 51 -16.33 0.57 -7.37
CA ASP A 51 -15.39 1.62 -6.96
C ASP A 51 -16.09 2.96 -6.75
N ILE A 52 -16.72 3.52 -7.79
CA ILE A 52 -17.44 4.80 -7.70
C ILE A 52 -18.78 4.72 -8.43
N LEU A 53 -19.84 5.12 -7.72
CA LEU A 53 -21.12 5.52 -8.29
C LEU A 53 -21.17 7.04 -8.34
N ALA A 54 -21.64 7.58 -9.47
CA ALA A 54 -21.78 9.01 -9.70
C ALA A 54 -23.07 9.32 -10.46
N LEU A 55 -23.38 10.61 -10.54
CA LEU A 55 -24.51 11.16 -11.27
C LEU A 55 -24.03 12.19 -12.28
N ASN A 56 -24.69 12.28 -13.43
CA ASN A 56 -24.60 13.46 -14.27
C ASN A 56 -25.65 14.52 -13.83
N ASP A 57 -25.71 15.65 -14.55
CA ASP A 57 -26.67 16.72 -14.29
C ASP A 57 -28.15 16.29 -14.38
N THR A 58 -28.46 15.20 -15.12
CA THR A 58 -29.81 14.66 -15.26
C THR A 58 -30.14 13.57 -14.25
N ARG A 59 -29.28 13.31 -13.24
CA ARG A 59 -29.42 12.19 -12.28
C ARG A 59 -29.33 10.79 -12.90
N GLN A 60 -28.76 10.69 -14.10
CA GLN A 60 -28.38 9.41 -14.71
C GLN A 60 -27.30 8.74 -13.85
N LEU A 61 -27.48 7.47 -13.52
CA LEU A 61 -26.43 6.69 -12.84
C LEU A 61 -25.24 6.48 -13.78
N VAL A 62 -24.05 6.80 -13.27
CA VAL A 62 -22.76 6.47 -13.88
C VAL A 62 -21.98 5.56 -12.95
N ILE A 63 -21.55 4.40 -13.46
CA ILE A 63 -20.73 3.43 -12.73
C ILE A 63 -19.31 3.53 -13.27
N LEU A 64 -18.36 3.84 -12.40
CA LEU A 64 -16.94 3.93 -12.73
C LEU A 64 -16.18 2.79 -12.07
N GLU A 65 -15.39 2.08 -12.86
CA GLU A 65 -14.42 1.10 -12.37
C GLU A 65 -13.02 1.59 -12.71
N LEU A 66 -12.15 1.63 -11.70
CA LEU A 66 -10.80 2.19 -11.80
C LEU A 66 -9.78 1.06 -11.69
N LYS A 67 -8.69 1.16 -12.46
CA LYS A 67 -7.57 0.24 -12.31
C LYS A 67 -6.26 1.00 -12.37
N ASN A 68 -5.40 0.76 -11.39
CA ASN A 68 -4.08 1.39 -11.33
C ASN A 68 -3.02 0.65 -12.17
N THR A 69 -3.40 -0.42 -12.87
CA THR A 69 -2.60 -1.13 -13.88
C THR A 69 -3.51 -1.66 -14.99
N GLU A 70 -2.93 -2.24 -16.04
CA GLU A 70 -3.71 -2.99 -17.04
C GLU A 70 -4.47 -4.15 -16.37
N ASP A 71 -5.75 -4.30 -16.70
CA ASP A 71 -6.62 -5.38 -16.22
C ASP A 71 -7.31 -6.08 -17.41
N ARG A 72 -7.72 -7.34 -17.24
CA ARG A 72 -8.35 -8.16 -18.30
C ARG A 72 -9.85 -8.38 -18.12
N TYR A 73 -10.42 -7.85 -17.05
CA TYR A 73 -11.76 -8.17 -16.55
C TYR A 73 -12.63 -6.96 -16.21
N ILE A 74 -12.16 -5.73 -16.48
CA ILE A 74 -12.83 -4.48 -16.10
C ILE A 74 -14.22 -4.36 -16.74
N VAL A 75 -14.38 -4.84 -17.98
CA VAL A 75 -15.67 -4.84 -18.67
C VAL A 75 -16.63 -5.83 -18.01
N GLN A 76 -16.14 -7.01 -17.61
CA GLN A 76 -16.93 -8.03 -16.92
C GLN A 76 -17.31 -7.61 -15.50
N GLN A 77 -16.48 -6.81 -14.82
CA GLN A 77 -16.82 -6.21 -13.54
C GLN A 77 -17.97 -5.21 -13.71
N LEU A 78 -17.83 -4.28 -14.65
CA LEU A 78 -18.88 -3.28 -14.95
C LEU A 78 -20.21 -3.93 -15.33
N THR A 79 -20.22 -5.03 -16.10
CA THR A 79 -21.46 -5.72 -16.47
C THR A 79 -22.13 -6.38 -15.26
N ARG A 80 -21.37 -6.94 -14.31
CA ARG A 80 -21.92 -7.48 -13.06
C ARG A 80 -22.51 -6.37 -12.19
N TYR A 81 -21.82 -5.23 -12.07
CA TYR A 81 -22.32 -4.11 -11.28
C TYR A 81 -23.60 -3.53 -11.87
N TYR A 82 -23.64 -3.38 -13.20
CA TYR A 82 -24.82 -2.95 -13.92
C TYR A 82 -26.05 -3.81 -13.60
N ASP A 83 -25.92 -5.13 -13.71
CA ASP A 83 -27.01 -6.08 -13.44
C ASP A 83 -27.46 -5.99 -11.98
N ASN A 84 -26.50 -6.02 -11.04
CA ASN A 84 -26.77 -5.95 -9.61
C ASN A 84 -27.49 -4.64 -9.22
N LEU A 85 -27.08 -3.50 -9.77
CA LEU A 85 -27.66 -2.18 -9.46
C LEU A 85 -29.04 -1.97 -10.10
N LEU A 86 -29.31 -2.58 -11.25
CA LEU A 86 -30.64 -2.52 -11.87
C LEU A 86 -31.66 -3.44 -11.21
N ASP A 87 -31.20 -4.52 -10.57
CA ASP A 87 -32.09 -5.38 -9.78
C ASP A 87 -32.42 -4.76 -8.41
N GLU A 88 -31.40 -4.30 -7.67
CA GLU A 88 -31.58 -3.72 -6.33
C GLU A 88 -32.15 -2.29 -6.33
N LYS A 89 -31.82 -1.51 -7.37
CA LYS A 89 -32.18 -0.08 -7.53
C LYS A 89 -31.96 0.76 -6.28
N PRO A 90 -30.74 0.81 -5.70
CA PRO A 90 -30.47 1.64 -4.53
C PRO A 90 -30.60 3.14 -4.83
N PHE A 91 -30.72 3.97 -3.79
CA PHE A 91 -30.74 5.44 -3.93
C PHE A 91 -31.85 5.98 -4.86
N LEU A 92 -33.06 5.40 -4.84
CA LEU A 92 -34.20 5.80 -5.69
C LEU A 92 -34.55 7.28 -5.67
N GLU A 93 -34.29 7.99 -4.56
CA GLU A 93 -34.54 9.43 -4.46
C GLU A 93 -33.50 10.28 -5.22
N GLN A 94 -32.33 9.71 -5.49
CA GLN A 94 -31.18 10.39 -6.07
C GLN A 94 -30.93 9.97 -7.52
N ILE A 95 -31.18 8.70 -7.86
CA ILE A 95 -30.98 8.13 -9.20
C ILE A 95 -32.29 8.10 -9.98
N ASP A 96 -32.26 8.60 -11.21
CA ASP A 96 -33.35 8.40 -12.17
C ASP A 96 -33.13 7.10 -12.98
N TYR A 97 -33.69 6.00 -12.48
CA TYR A 97 -33.64 4.69 -13.14
C TYR A 97 -34.48 4.59 -14.42
N SER A 98 -35.19 5.65 -14.82
CA SER A 98 -35.80 5.70 -16.16
C SER A 98 -34.78 5.98 -17.26
N GLN A 99 -33.62 6.53 -16.88
CA GLN A 99 -32.50 6.77 -17.79
C GLN A 99 -31.58 5.55 -17.91
N PRO A 100 -30.92 5.35 -19.07
CA PRO A 100 -29.95 4.28 -19.22
C PRO A 100 -28.75 4.50 -18.28
N VAL A 101 -28.24 3.44 -17.66
CA VAL A 101 -27.02 3.53 -16.83
C VAL A 101 -25.80 3.64 -17.73
N ARG A 102 -24.89 4.56 -17.42
CA ARG A 102 -23.62 4.75 -18.12
C ARG A 102 -22.51 3.98 -17.42
N LEU A 103 -21.69 3.26 -18.18
CA LEU A 103 -20.56 2.48 -17.67
C LEU A 103 -19.25 3.10 -18.14
N VAL A 104 -18.31 3.29 -17.23
CA VAL A 104 -17.03 3.94 -17.52
C VAL A 104 -15.89 3.11 -16.95
N ALA A 105 -14.96 2.71 -17.82
CA ALA A 105 -13.75 1.98 -17.46
C ALA A 105 -12.55 2.95 -17.46
N MET A 106 -11.82 3.02 -16.34
CA MET A 106 -10.69 3.94 -16.13
C MET A 106 -9.39 3.23 -15.71
N PRO A 107 -8.70 2.52 -16.62
CA PRO A 107 -7.37 1.99 -16.34
C PRO A 107 -6.28 3.06 -16.54
N THR A 108 -5.20 2.94 -15.76
CA THR A 108 -3.97 3.70 -16.00
C THR A 108 -3.18 3.11 -17.16
N ALA A 109 -2.67 3.99 -18.03
CA ALA A 109 -1.69 3.64 -19.04
C ALA A 109 -0.28 3.94 -18.52
N ALA A 110 0.64 2.99 -18.69
CA ALA A 110 2.05 3.35 -18.75
C ALA A 110 2.28 4.17 -20.03
N SER A 111 3.17 5.16 -19.97
CA SER A 111 3.45 6.14 -21.03
C SER A 111 3.84 5.56 -22.40
N TYR A 112 4.00 4.24 -22.51
CA TYR A 112 4.45 3.53 -23.71
C TYR A 112 3.67 2.25 -24.04
N ALA A 113 2.55 1.95 -23.36
CA ALA A 113 1.75 0.74 -23.61
C ALA A 113 0.24 1.05 -23.65
N PRO A 114 -0.56 0.34 -24.48
CA PRO A 114 -2.00 0.54 -24.53
C PRO A 114 -2.63 0.29 -23.15
N SER A 115 -3.55 1.18 -22.73
CA SER A 115 -4.19 1.17 -21.40
C SER A 115 -5.24 0.08 -21.22
N PHE A 116 -5.76 -0.48 -22.32
CA PHE A 116 -6.76 -1.55 -22.30
C PHE A 116 -6.21 -2.82 -22.89
N HIS A 117 -6.24 -3.89 -22.09
CA HIS A 117 -5.92 -5.23 -22.56
C HIS A 117 -6.83 -5.61 -23.73
N ARG A 118 -6.30 -6.38 -24.69
CA ARG A 118 -7.03 -6.86 -25.87
C ARG A 118 -8.36 -7.53 -25.51
N HIS A 119 -8.45 -8.22 -24.36
CA HIS A 119 -9.70 -8.83 -23.90
C HIS A 119 -10.78 -7.79 -23.65
N ASN A 120 -10.48 -6.71 -22.92
CA ASN A 120 -11.44 -5.63 -22.69
C ASN A 120 -11.94 -5.02 -24.00
N LEU A 121 -11.08 -4.89 -25.02
CA LEU A 121 -11.49 -4.42 -26.34
C LEU A 121 -12.45 -5.40 -27.04
N ILE A 122 -12.18 -6.70 -26.94
CA ILE A 122 -13.07 -7.75 -27.46
C ILE A 122 -14.39 -7.73 -26.69
N ASP A 123 -14.35 -7.67 -25.36
CA ASP A 123 -15.52 -7.69 -24.50
C ASP A 123 -16.40 -6.46 -24.72
N ARG A 124 -15.78 -5.27 -24.84
CA ARG A 124 -16.47 -4.02 -25.23
C ARG A 124 -17.11 -4.12 -26.61
N LYS A 125 -16.44 -4.74 -27.58
CA LYS A 125 -16.96 -4.92 -28.94
C LYS A 125 -18.18 -5.84 -28.99
N HIS A 126 -18.24 -6.86 -28.11
CA HIS A 126 -19.26 -7.91 -28.17
C HIS A 126 -20.32 -7.82 -27.07
N THR A 127 -20.15 -6.95 -26.07
CA THR A 127 -21.19 -6.64 -25.09
C THR A 127 -22.35 -5.86 -25.73
N LYS A 128 -23.55 -5.99 -25.15
CA LYS A 128 -24.73 -5.20 -25.52
C LYS A 128 -24.78 -3.84 -24.81
N LEU A 129 -23.96 -3.66 -23.78
CA LEU A 129 -23.91 -2.44 -22.98
C LEU A 129 -22.92 -1.45 -23.58
N ILE A 130 -23.24 -0.16 -23.51
CA ILE A 130 -22.30 0.90 -23.91
C ILE A 130 -21.35 1.13 -22.73
N VAL A 131 -20.06 0.88 -22.98
CA VAL A 131 -18.99 1.09 -22.00
C VAL A 131 -18.04 2.13 -22.57
N ASP A 132 -17.82 3.22 -21.84
CA ASP A 132 -16.87 4.26 -22.21
C ASP A 132 -15.49 3.90 -21.68
N PHE A 133 -14.48 4.03 -22.55
CA PHE A 133 -13.09 3.75 -22.21
C PHE A 133 -12.36 5.09 -22.04
N LEU A 134 -12.02 5.41 -20.79
CA LEU A 134 -11.30 6.63 -20.45
C LEU A 134 -9.92 6.25 -19.88
N GLN A 135 -8.88 6.52 -20.65
CA GLN A 135 -7.51 6.22 -20.28
C GLN A 135 -6.98 7.26 -19.29
N VAL A 136 -6.44 6.80 -18.15
CA VAL A 136 -5.77 7.65 -17.16
C VAL A 136 -4.26 7.63 -17.41
N THR A 137 -3.62 8.79 -17.48
CA THR A 137 -2.15 8.91 -17.62
C THR A 137 -1.62 9.97 -16.66
N ILE A 138 -0.46 9.72 -16.06
CA ILE A 138 0.26 10.74 -15.28
C ILE A 138 1.34 11.38 -16.14
N ALA A 139 1.19 12.67 -16.41
CA ALA A 139 2.15 13.46 -17.18
C ALA A 139 2.96 14.36 -16.23
N GLN A 140 4.28 14.34 -16.38
CA GLN A 140 5.18 15.29 -15.73
C GLN A 140 5.52 16.41 -16.74
N ILE A 141 5.03 17.62 -16.48
CA ILE A 141 5.24 18.80 -17.35
C ILE A 141 5.84 19.92 -16.49
N ASN A 142 7.06 20.36 -16.82
CA ASN A 142 7.76 21.43 -16.12
C ASN A 142 7.78 21.21 -14.59
N GLN A 143 8.20 20.03 -14.14
CA GLN A 143 8.26 19.58 -12.74
C GLN A 143 6.90 19.42 -12.02
N ASN A 144 5.79 19.80 -12.66
CA ASN A 144 4.46 19.59 -12.12
C ASN A 144 3.85 18.30 -12.66
N PHE A 145 3.02 17.66 -11.85
CA PHE A 145 2.33 16.43 -12.22
C PHE A 145 0.90 16.75 -12.60
N TYR A 146 0.40 16.06 -13.61
CA TYR A 146 -0.97 16.19 -14.11
C TYR A 146 -1.57 14.81 -14.29
N LEU A 147 -2.81 14.64 -13.85
CA LEU A 147 -3.63 13.52 -14.27
C LEU A 147 -4.27 13.94 -15.57
N GLN A 148 -3.98 13.18 -16.62
CA GLN A 148 -4.61 13.30 -17.92
C GLN A 148 -5.61 12.17 -18.10
N LEU A 149 -6.85 12.53 -18.44
CA LEU A 149 -7.90 11.60 -18.80
C LEU A 149 -8.13 11.73 -20.30
N GLN A 150 -8.06 10.63 -21.05
CA GLN A 150 -8.28 10.62 -22.49
C GLN A 150 -9.41 9.66 -22.83
N ASP A 151 -10.43 10.15 -23.52
CA ASP A 151 -11.44 9.31 -24.14
C ASP A 151 -10.85 8.61 -25.38
N THR A 152 -10.89 7.28 -25.40
CA THR A 152 -10.25 6.50 -26.46
C THR A 152 -10.97 6.59 -27.81
N ASP A 153 -12.25 6.95 -27.82
CA ASP A 153 -13.04 7.01 -29.05
C ASP A 153 -13.01 8.40 -29.65
N THR A 154 -13.12 9.43 -28.81
CA THR A 154 -13.18 10.83 -29.24
C THR A 154 -11.81 11.51 -29.27
N ASN A 155 -10.81 10.93 -28.61
CA ASN A 155 -9.52 11.54 -28.29
C ASN A 155 -9.63 12.85 -27.48
N GLN A 156 -10.80 13.14 -26.90
CA GLN A 156 -10.96 14.26 -26.00
C GLN A 156 -10.10 14.03 -24.76
N THR A 157 -9.37 15.06 -24.34
CA THR A 157 -8.46 14.98 -23.20
C THR A 157 -8.81 16.04 -22.15
N TRP A 158 -8.82 15.62 -20.89
CA TRP A 158 -8.93 16.48 -19.73
C TRP A 158 -7.65 16.38 -18.91
N SER A 159 -7.27 17.47 -18.26
CA SER A 159 -6.05 17.52 -17.44
C SER A 159 -6.35 18.27 -16.16
N ILE A 160 -5.91 17.70 -15.04
CA ILE A 160 -5.99 18.34 -13.74
C ILE A 160 -4.61 18.30 -13.06
N PRO A 161 -4.15 19.40 -12.45
CA PRO A 161 -2.91 19.39 -11.71
C PRO A 161 -3.02 18.43 -10.52
N ILE A 162 -2.05 17.53 -10.42
CA ILE A 162 -1.81 16.78 -9.21
C ILE A 162 -0.94 17.66 -8.34
N THR A 163 -1.46 18.05 -7.18
CA THR A 163 -0.62 18.65 -6.13
C THR A 163 0.28 17.53 -5.63
N TYR A 164 1.40 17.33 -6.29
CA TYR A 164 2.41 16.37 -5.92
C TYR A 164 3.57 17.15 -5.32
N GLN A 165 3.78 16.96 -4.02
CA GLN A 165 5.10 17.25 -3.47
C GLN A 165 5.92 16.00 -3.74
N GLU A 166 6.98 16.15 -4.52
CA GLU A 166 7.99 15.10 -4.64
C GLU A 166 8.34 14.68 -3.22
N LEU A 167 8.19 13.37 -2.94
CA LEU A 167 8.78 12.75 -1.75
C LEU A 167 10.28 12.79 -1.99
N ASP A 168 10.81 13.98 -1.86
CA ASP A 168 12.20 14.29 -1.98
C ASP A 168 12.78 13.87 -0.64
N ILE A 169 13.11 12.57 -0.57
CA ILE A 169 13.78 11.93 0.58
C ILE A 169 15.04 12.75 0.94
N SER A 170 15.56 13.58 0.01
CA SER A 170 16.65 14.50 0.25
C SER A 170 16.26 15.83 0.92
N THR A 171 15.06 16.40 0.71
CA THR A 171 14.63 17.66 1.35
C THR A 171 13.78 17.46 2.62
N VAL A 172 13.21 16.28 2.87
CA VAL A 172 12.58 15.99 4.18
C VAL A 172 13.63 15.86 5.31
N SER A 173 14.91 15.69 4.96
CA SER A 173 16.03 15.79 5.91
C SER A 173 16.04 17.09 6.72
N SER A 174 15.39 18.16 6.23
CA SER A 174 15.37 19.47 6.90
C SER A 174 14.32 19.65 8.01
N ASN A 175 13.34 18.74 8.14
CA ASN A 175 12.27 18.84 9.16
C ASN A 175 12.10 17.57 10.02
N ILE A 176 12.91 16.54 9.81
CA ILE A 176 12.91 15.37 10.72
C ILE A 176 13.61 15.81 12.01
N PRO A 177 12.96 15.72 13.19
CA PRO A 177 13.61 16.04 14.44
C PRO A 177 14.86 15.20 14.64
N GLU A 178 15.86 15.74 15.34
CA GLU A 178 17.01 14.97 15.77
C GLU A 178 16.59 13.66 16.46
N PRO A 179 17.33 12.55 16.28
CA PRO A 179 17.07 11.31 16.99
C PRO A 179 16.94 11.55 18.50
N PRO A 180 15.94 10.96 19.17
CA PRO A 180 15.80 11.12 20.60
C PRO A 180 17.02 10.54 21.30
N GLN A 181 17.47 11.17 22.39
CA GLN A 181 18.64 10.71 23.15
C GLN A 181 18.53 9.23 23.52
N LEU A 182 17.32 8.77 23.83
CA LEU A 182 17.03 7.36 24.10
C LEU A 182 17.43 6.43 22.97
N LEU A 183 17.19 6.81 21.71
CA LEU A 183 17.62 6.02 20.54
C LEU A 183 19.15 6.02 20.43
N LEU A 184 19.78 7.18 20.58
CA LEU A 184 21.24 7.31 20.53
C LEU A 184 21.92 6.44 21.60
N ASP A 185 21.35 6.40 22.81
CA ASP A 185 21.84 5.55 23.90
C ASP A 185 21.76 4.06 23.55
N TRP A 186 20.69 3.63 22.87
CA TRP A 186 20.55 2.24 22.42
C TRP A 186 21.51 1.88 21.30
N LEU A 187 21.73 2.81 20.38
CA LEU A 187 22.64 2.66 19.24
C LEU A 187 24.11 2.53 19.68
N GLY A 188 24.48 3.07 20.84
CA GLY A 188 25.83 2.93 21.39
C GLY A 188 26.31 1.48 21.59
N ALA A 189 25.39 0.51 21.62
CA ALA A 189 25.71 -0.91 21.72
C ALA A 189 25.79 -1.64 20.36
N CYS A 190 25.34 -0.99 19.27
CA CYS A 190 25.34 -1.55 17.92
C CYS A 190 26.65 -1.30 17.18
N THR A 191 26.93 -2.11 16.15
CA THR A 191 28.00 -1.83 15.18
C THR A 191 27.71 -0.56 14.37
N GLY A 192 28.75 0.07 13.81
CA GLY A 192 28.57 1.28 12.99
C GLY A 192 27.63 1.08 11.80
N GLU A 193 27.65 -0.10 11.18
CA GLU A 193 26.75 -0.44 10.08
C GLU A 193 25.28 -0.54 10.53
N GLU A 194 25.02 -1.20 11.65
CA GLU A 194 23.68 -1.31 12.23
C GLU A 194 23.13 0.06 12.66
N GLN A 195 23.98 0.91 13.26
CA GLN A 195 23.61 2.27 13.62
C GLN A 195 23.14 3.05 12.39
N GLN A 196 23.91 3.00 11.31
CA GLN A 196 23.56 3.67 10.05
C GLN A 196 22.28 3.09 9.44
N ALA A 197 22.10 1.77 9.49
CA ALA A 197 20.88 1.12 8.98
C ALA A 197 19.64 1.55 9.76
N ILE A 198 19.71 1.61 11.09
CA ILE A 198 18.59 2.04 11.95
C ILE A 198 18.29 3.53 11.75
N LEU A 199 19.31 4.38 11.65
CA LEU A 199 19.11 5.81 11.41
C LEU A 199 18.49 6.08 10.03
N LYS A 200 18.95 5.38 8.99
CA LYS A 200 18.33 5.45 7.66
C LYS A 200 16.89 4.93 7.65
N LEU A 201 16.61 3.86 8.39
CA LEU A 201 15.23 3.39 8.58
C LEU A 201 14.36 4.48 9.22
N ARG A 202 14.83 5.11 10.30
CA ARG A 202 14.12 6.19 10.97
C ARG A 202 13.85 7.36 10.02
N GLU A 203 14.89 7.83 9.32
CA GLU A 203 14.80 8.94 8.38
C GLU A 203 13.77 8.63 7.28
N LYS A 204 13.84 7.44 6.70
CA LYS A 204 12.90 6.98 5.68
C LYS A 204 11.47 6.92 6.19
N VAL A 205 11.25 6.35 7.38
CA VAL A 205 9.90 6.20 7.95
C VAL A 205 9.29 7.55 8.31
N LEU A 206 10.05 8.45 8.93
CA LEU A 206 9.56 9.79 9.29
C LEU A 206 9.44 10.72 8.08
N GLY A 207 10.30 10.54 7.08
CA GLY A 207 10.27 11.28 5.83
C GLY A 207 9.17 10.85 4.86
N PHE A 208 8.56 9.69 5.08
CA PHE A 208 7.58 9.12 4.15
C PHE A 208 6.22 9.85 4.15
N ASP A 209 5.70 10.22 5.31
CA ASP A 209 4.38 10.87 5.41
C ASP A 209 4.27 11.67 6.71
N GLY A 210 3.86 12.94 6.62
CA GLY A 210 3.77 13.84 7.79
C GLY A 210 2.76 13.41 8.87
N ARG A 211 1.93 12.40 8.62
CA ARG A 211 1.04 11.77 9.62
C ARG A 211 1.76 10.72 10.46
N ILE A 212 2.90 10.21 10.01
CA ILE A 212 3.76 9.31 10.79
C ILE A 212 4.47 10.14 11.85
N LYS A 213 4.32 9.74 13.10
CA LYS A 213 5.01 10.35 14.24
C LYS A 213 5.92 9.34 14.91
N GLU A 214 7.02 9.83 15.46
CA GLU A 214 7.86 9.10 16.41
C GLU A 214 7.26 9.24 17.80
N GLU A 215 6.83 8.14 18.40
CA GLU A 215 6.24 8.09 19.73
C GLU A 215 7.09 7.21 20.65
N ILE A 216 7.54 7.77 21.77
CA ILE A 216 8.27 7.02 22.79
C ILE A 216 7.26 6.39 23.75
N GLU A 217 7.19 5.06 23.79
CA GLU A 217 6.36 4.30 24.71
C GLU A 217 7.20 3.72 25.86
N GLY A 218 7.14 4.38 27.01
CA GLY A 218 7.91 3.99 28.19
C GLY A 218 9.42 4.20 27.99
N ARG A 219 10.24 3.27 28.52
CA ARG A 219 11.72 3.38 28.48
C ARG A 219 12.40 2.46 27.47
N ASN A 220 11.65 1.58 26.81
CA ASN A 220 12.24 0.50 26.00
C ASN A 220 11.63 0.42 24.59
N THR A 221 10.69 1.29 24.21
CA THR A 221 10.02 1.20 22.91
C THR A 221 9.90 2.57 22.25
N ILE A 222 10.32 2.64 20.99
CA ILE A 222 10.07 3.77 20.09
C ILE A 222 9.21 3.24 18.94
N ARG A 223 8.05 3.85 18.72
CA ARG A 223 7.11 3.44 17.68
C ARG A 223 6.98 4.53 16.62
N TYR A 224 6.83 4.09 15.39
CA TYR A 224 6.58 4.95 14.24
C TYR A 224 5.22 4.60 13.63
N GLY A 225 4.37 5.60 13.43
CA GLY A 225 3.08 5.43 12.77
C GLY A 225 2.10 6.54 13.09
N ARG A 226 0.82 6.31 12.77
CA ARG A 226 -0.28 7.21 13.16
C ARG A 226 -0.90 6.72 14.48
N GLY A 227 -0.23 7.04 15.58
CA GLY A 227 -0.57 6.54 16.91
C GLY A 227 -0.49 5.01 17.04
N LYS A 228 -1.07 4.47 18.11
CA LYS A 228 -1.05 3.03 18.40
C LYS A 228 -1.85 2.16 17.41
N ALA A 229 -2.80 2.74 16.69
CA ALA A 229 -3.72 1.99 15.84
C ALA A 229 -3.14 1.64 14.46
N LYS A 230 -2.23 2.48 13.93
CA LYS A 230 -1.61 2.26 12.62
C LYS A 230 -0.08 2.39 12.69
N PRO A 231 0.60 1.43 13.35
CA PRO A 231 2.06 1.35 13.35
C PRO A 231 2.61 0.88 12.00
N VAL A 232 3.82 1.34 11.68
CA VAL A 232 4.61 0.93 10.52
C VAL A 232 5.95 0.32 10.92
N ALA A 233 6.60 0.87 11.94
CA ALA A 233 7.86 0.38 12.47
C ALA A 233 7.91 0.54 13.99
N GLU A 234 8.69 -0.29 14.66
CA GLU A 234 8.91 -0.20 16.10
C GLU A 234 10.33 -0.67 16.43
N LEU A 235 11.02 0.08 17.29
CA LEU A 235 12.31 -0.26 17.86
C LEU A 235 12.10 -0.58 19.34
N CYS A 236 12.51 -1.78 19.76
CA CYS A 236 12.43 -2.21 21.15
C CYS A 236 13.80 -2.55 21.71
N TYR A 237 14.17 -1.95 22.83
CA TYR A 237 15.45 -2.25 23.48
C TYR A 237 15.40 -3.52 24.34
N GLN A 238 16.23 -4.50 23.98
CA GLN A 238 16.30 -5.78 24.68
C GLN A 238 17.51 -5.83 25.62
N ARG A 239 17.29 -5.43 26.89
CA ARG A 239 18.33 -5.36 27.94
C ARG A 239 19.20 -6.60 28.11
N LYS A 240 18.68 -7.79 27.82
CA LYS A 240 19.42 -9.07 27.97
C LYS A 240 20.57 -9.20 26.99
N ILE A 241 20.42 -8.62 25.80
CA ILE A 241 21.42 -8.63 24.73
C ILE A 241 21.99 -7.23 24.48
N ASN A 242 21.54 -6.24 25.25
CA ASN A 242 21.98 -4.85 25.19
C ASN A 242 21.74 -4.15 23.83
N GLU A 243 20.83 -4.66 23.00
CA GLU A 243 20.64 -4.22 21.62
C GLU A 243 19.19 -3.80 21.32
N PRO A 244 18.97 -2.86 20.38
CA PRO A 244 17.66 -2.57 19.81
C PRO A 244 17.21 -3.67 18.85
N VAL A 245 15.94 -4.06 18.96
CA VAL A 245 15.27 -5.03 18.10
C VAL A 245 14.30 -4.29 17.19
N ILE A 246 14.39 -4.55 15.89
CA ILE A 246 13.56 -3.89 14.87
C ILE A 246 12.31 -4.73 14.57
N PHE A 247 11.17 -4.06 14.52
CA PHE A 247 9.92 -4.62 14.05
C PHE A 247 9.32 -3.79 12.92
N LEU A 248 8.82 -4.45 11.88
CA LEU A 248 8.07 -3.83 10.78
C LEU A 248 6.70 -4.51 10.62
N TRP A 249 5.71 -3.77 10.13
CA TRP A 249 4.39 -4.34 9.82
C TRP A 249 4.35 -4.87 8.39
N LEU A 250 4.73 -6.14 8.23
CA LEU A 250 4.85 -6.82 6.94
C LEU A 250 3.84 -7.98 6.81
N ALA A 251 3.70 -8.52 5.60
CA ALA A 251 2.93 -9.75 5.39
C ALA A 251 3.53 -10.90 6.21
N THR A 252 2.69 -11.65 6.93
CA THR A 252 3.14 -12.77 7.77
C THR A 252 3.58 -13.96 6.89
N PRO A 253 4.60 -14.75 7.30
CA PRO A 253 5.08 -15.88 6.52
C PRO A 253 3.98 -16.90 6.18
N SER A 254 3.05 -17.14 7.11
CA SER A 254 1.88 -18.00 6.87
C SER A 254 0.96 -17.51 5.75
N SER A 255 0.93 -16.20 5.49
CA SER A 255 0.12 -15.62 4.42
C SER A 255 0.83 -15.54 3.07
N LEU A 256 2.15 -15.77 3.03
CA LEU A 256 2.93 -15.75 1.79
C LEU A 256 2.72 -17.02 0.95
N LEU A 257 2.48 -18.17 1.59
CA LEU A 257 2.32 -19.45 0.88
C LEU A 257 1.05 -19.57 0.01
N PHE A 258 0.06 -18.71 0.21
CA PHE A 258 -1.23 -18.81 -0.47
C PHE A 258 -1.46 -17.54 -1.28
N THR A 259 -0.86 -17.50 -2.48
CA THR A 259 -0.87 -16.34 -3.40
C THR A 259 -2.26 -15.83 -3.78
N GLN A 260 -3.29 -16.67 -3.65
CA GLN A 260 -4.70 -16.30 -3.91
C GLN A 260 -5.43 -15.69 -2.71
N ARG A 261 -4.82 -15.63 -1.52
CA ARG A 261 -5.45 -15.08 -0.30
C ARG A 261 -4.88 -13.70 0.03
N ARG A 262 -5.74 -12.85 0.60
CA ARG A 262 -5.35 -11.54 1.13
C ARG A 262 -4.20 -11.71 2.13
N GLN A 263 -3.10 -11.00 1.90
CA GLN A 263 -1.95 -11.01 2.79
C GLN A 263 -2.34 -10.48 4.16
N VAL A 264 -1.99 -11.24 5.20
CA VAL A 264 -2.22 -10.84 6.58
C VAL A 264 -1.01 -10.06 7.05
N ILE A 265 -1.19 -8.79 7.35
CA ILE A 265 -0.13 -7.92 7.86
C ILE A 265 0.00 -8.12 9.37
N GLY A 266 1.22 -8.35 9.85
CA GLY A 266 1.53 -8.58 11.25
C GLY A 266 2.83 -7.91 11.67
N ARG A 267 3.06 -7.82 12.98
CA ARG A 267 4.29 -7.29 13.57
C ARG A 267 5.42 -8.29 13.40
N MET A 268 6.36 -8.01 12.50
CA MET A 268 7.47 -8.89 12.15
C MET A 268 8.74 -8.43 12.83
N ARG A 269 9.35 -9.28 13.67
CA ARG A 269 10.72 -9.07 14.16
C ARG A 269 11.71 -9.33 13.03
N LEU A 270 12.71 -8.47 12.89
CA LEU A 270 13.83 -8.66 11.97
C LEU A 270 15.09 -9.04 12.75
N TRP A 271 15.85 -9.97 12.20
CA TRP A 271 17.20 -10.29 12.65
C TRP A 271 18.18 -9.78 11.59
N MET A 272 19.25 -9.16 12.06
CA MET A 272 20.26 -8.53 11.21
C MET A 272 21.64 -9.13 11.48
N ASP A 273 22.47 -9.08 10.46
CA ASP A 273 23.91 -9.29 10.52
C ASP A 273 24.59 -8.08 9.85
N GLY A 274 25.10 -7.16 10.68
CA GLY A 274 25.53 -5.84 10.21
C GLY A 274 24.36 -5.07 9.58
N SER A 275 24.53 -4.64 8.33
CA SER A 275 23.48 -3.93 7.57
C SER A 275 22.46 -4.84 6.88
N VAL A 276 22.64 -6.16 6.92
CA VAL A 276 21.85 -7.12 6.15
C VAL A 276 20.78 -7.77 7.02
N VAL A 277 19.53 -7.80 6.57
CA VAL A 277 18.45 -8.55 7.23
C VAL A 277 18.55 -10.01 6.80
N THR A 278 18.65 -10.92 7.77
CA THR A 278 18.87 -12.35 7.51
C THR A 278 17.60 -13.17 7.73
N TYR A 279 16.79 -12.81 8.73
CA TYR A 279 15.56 -13.53 9.09
C TYR A 279 14.42 -12.59 9.47
N ALA A 280 13.18 -13.07 9.32
CA ALA A 280 11.97 -12.42 9.80
C ALA A 280 11.04 -13.40 10.52
N GLY A 281 10.36 -12.94 11.57
CA GLY A 281 9.50 -13.78 12.39
C GLY A 281 8.26 -13.04 12.90
N HIS A 282 7.09 -13.67 12.81
CA HIS A 282 5.84 -13.04 13.25
C HIS A 282 5.75 -13.04 14.78
N VAL A 283 5.83 -11.86 15.38
CA VAL A 283 5.84 -11.66 16.83
C VAL A 283 4.74 -10.65 17.20
N PRO A 284 3.53 -11.12 17.51
CA PRO A 284 2.37 -10.26 17.73
C PRO A 284 2.53 -9.35 18.97
N GLU A 285 3.28 -9.80 19.98
CA GLU A 285 3.48 -9.05 21.22
C GLU A 285 4.88 -9.31 21.81
N GLY A 286 5.46 -8.28 22.43
CA GLY A 286 6.76 -8.34 23.09
C GLY A 286 7.89 -8.80 22.15
N PHE A 287 8.81 -9.61 22.68
CA PHE A 287 9.92 -10.19 21.93
C PHE A 287 9.63 -11.60 21.36
N GLY A 288 8.46 -12.16 21.67
CA GLY A 288 8.08 -13.49 21.25
C GLY A 288 8.97 -14.61 21.82
N ARG A 289 8.80 -15.81 21.24
CA ARG A 289 9.60 -17.00 21.59
C ARG A 289 10.59 -17.40 20.49
N MET A 290 10.50 -16.74 19.33
CA MET A 290 11.35 -17.04 18.18
C MET A 290 12.79 -16.65 18.47
N ARG A 291 13.72 -17.54 18.13
CA ARG A 291 15.16 -17.35 18.21
C ARG A 291 15.85 -18.02 17.01
N LEU A 292 17.01 -17.50 16.64
CA LEU A 292 17.92 -18.17 15.71
C LEU A 292 18.42 -19.49 16.30
N GLU A 293 18.90 -20.39 15.45
CA GLU A 293 19.47 -21.67 15.89
C GLU A 293 20.68 -21.46 16.81
N SER A 294 21.58 -20.53 16.47
CA SER A 294 22.71 -20.13 17.32
C SER A 294 22.27 -19.63 18.71
N GLU A 295 21.18 -18.86 18.77
CA GLU A 295 20.60 -18.39 20.04
C GLU A 295 20.00 -19.53 20.86
N TRP A 296 19.38 -20.53 20.21
CA TRP A 296 18.94 -21.75 20.89
C TRP A 296 20.12 -22.56 21.40
N ASP A 297 21.19 -22.63 20.61
CA ASP A 297 22.37 -23.41 20.95
C ASP A 297 23.16 -22.87 22.14
N ALA A 298 23.14 -21.54 22.33
CA ALA A 298 23.68 -20.90 23.51
C ALA A 298 22.90 -21.20 24.81
N ILE A 299 21.67 -21.71 24.73
CA ILE A 299 20.85 -22.05 25.91
C ILE A 299 21.14 -23.49 26.34
N PRO A 300 21.41 -23.76 27.63
CA PRO A 300 21.56 -25.12 28.15
C PRO A 300 20.36 -26.00 27.79
N ARG A 301 20.59 -27.24 27.37
CA ARG A 301 19.53 -28.13 26.83
C ARG A 301 18.39 -28.34 27.82
N GLU A 302 18.66 -28.32 29.12
CA GLU A 302 17.67 -28.51 30.18
C GLU A 302 16.69 -27.33 30.31
N LYS A 303 17.09 -26.15 29.82
CA LYS A 303 16.28 -24.92 29.81
C LYS A 303 15.54 -24.70 28.48
N ARG A 304 15.78 -25.53 27.46
CA ARG A 304 15.10 -25.43 26.17
C ARG A 304 13.68 -26.01 26.28
N PRO A 305 12.72 -25.50 25.49
CA PRO A 305 11.42 -26.15 25.33
C PRO A 305 11.61 -27.60 24.90
N ARG A 306 10.85 -28.54 25.48
CA ARG A 306 10.98 -29.98 25.17
C ARG A 306 10.79 -30.29 23.68
N ASN A 307 9.89 -29.56 23.01
CA ASN A 307 9.65 -29.65 21.57
C ASN A 307 9.75 -28.27 20.95
N LEU A 308 10.82 -28.01 20.20
CA LEU A 308 10.90 -26.86 19.31
C LEU A 308 9.92 -27.07 18.17
N TYR A 309 8.86 -26.26 18.15
CA TYR A 309 7.84 -26.30 17.11
C TYR A 309 8.20 -25.34 15.99
N TRP A 310 8.26 -25.86 14.77
CA TRP A 310 8.63 -25.11 13.57
C TRP A 310 7.39 -24.93 12.70
N SER A 311 7.00 -23.69 12.47
CA SER A 311 5.90 -23.37 11.56
C SER A 311 6.06 -21.97 10.99
N LEU A 312 5.19 -21.58 10.07
CA LEU A 312 5.15 -20.23 9.52
C LEU A 312 4.27 -19.26 10.33
N SER A 313 3.77 -19.72 11.49
CA SER A 313 2.89 -18.95 12.36
C SER A 313 3.66 -18.30 13.52
N TYR A 314 3.01 -17.40 14.25
CA TYR A 314 3.57 -16.81 15.48
C TYR A 314 3.89 -17.82 16.59
N LYS A 315 3.40 -19.07 16.47
CA LYS A 315 3.69 -20.15 17.42
C LYS A 315 5.05 -20.80 17.17
N SER A 316 5.72 -20.48 16.07
CA SER A 316 7.05 -21.02 15.77
C SER A 316 8.07 -20.59 16.81
N PHE A 317 9.06 -21.45 17.06
CA PHE A 317 10.23 -21.13 17.87
C PHE A 317 11.40 -20.56 17.08
N SER A 318 11.25 -20.45 15.76
CA SER A 318 12.27 -19.84 14.91
C SER A 318 11.70 -19.06 13.74
N PRO A 319 12.44 -18.04 13.30
CA PRO A 319 12.05 -17.20 12.19
C PRO A 319 12.27 -17.91 10.86
N VAL A 320 11.77 -17.31 9.78
CA VAL A 320 12.03 -17.74 8.40
C VAL A 320 13.17 -16.93 7.81
N VAL A 321 13.89 -17.52 6.87
CA VAL A 321 14.93 -16.81 6.10
C VAL A 321 14.29 -15.67 5.33
N ILE A 322 14.94 -14.51 5.27
CA ILE A 322 14.35 -13.31 4.68
C ILE A 322 13.98 -13.49 3.19
N ASN A 323 14.69 -14.40 2.50
CA ASN A 323 14.43 -14.75 1.11
C ASN A 323 13.01 -15.26 0.84
N THR A 324 12.25 -15.65 1.86
CA THR A 324 10.81 -15.93 1.74
C THR A 324 10.01 -14.71 1.21
N TYR A 325 10.54 -13.49 1.34
CA TYR A 325 9.91 -12.25 0.84
C TYR A 325 10.28 -11.89 -0.61
N LYS A 326 11.08 -12.69 -1.31
CA LYS A 326 11.54 -12.39 -2.70
C LYS A 326 10.41 -12.20 -3.71
N GLU A 327 9.27 -12.84 -3.49
CA GLU A 327 8.09 -12.67 -4.35
C GLU A 327 7.42 -11.30 -4.17
N LEU A 328 7.65 -10.63 -3.04
CA LEU A 328 7.07 -9.32 -2.74
C LEU A 328 7.98 -8.16 -3.10
N ILE A 329 9.29 -8.35 -2.93
CA ILE A 329 10.31 -7.33 -3.17
C ILE A 329 11.60 -7.97 -3.70
N PRO A 330 12.32 -7.31 -4.61
CA PRO A 330 13.50 -7.88 -5.26
C PRO A 330 14.67 -8.13 -4.30
N ASN A 331 14.88 -7.24 -3.32
CA ASN A 331 16.00 -7.27 -2.38
C ASN A 331 15.51 -7.34 -0.93
N PRO A 332 14.96 -8.48 -0.47
CA PRO A 332 14.37 -8.57 0.86
C PRO A 332 15.39 -8.55 1.99
N ASP A 333 16.67 -8.74 1.69
CA ASP A 333 17.81 -8.64 2.60
C ASP A 333 18.16 -7.19 2.97
N SER A 334 17.65 -6.21 2.23
CA SER A 334 17.80 -4.80 2.57
C SER A 334 16.72 -4.34 3.56
N LEU A 335 17.15 -3.78 4.70
CA LEU A 335 16.25 -3.13 5.66
C LEU A 335 15.45 -2.01 5.00
N GLU A 336 16.07 -1.31 4.05
CA GLU A 336 15.45 -0.23 3.29
C GLU A 336 14.30 -0.74 2.41
N SER A 337 14.50 -1.84 1.67
CA SER A 337 13.46 -2.42 0.83
C SER A 337 12.30 -3.01 1.65
N LEU A 338 12.59 -3.56 2.83
CA LEU A 338 11.55 -3.98 3.77
C LEU A 338 10.78 -2.80 4.36
N ALA A 339 11.46 -1.67 4.61
CA ALA A 339 10.80 -0.44 5.04
C ALA A 339 9.84 0.07 3.97
N ASP A 340 10.25 0.10 2.71
CA ASP A 340 9.37 0.47 1.58
C ASP A 340 8.14 -0.43 1.49
N LEU A 341 8.33 -1.74 1.65
CA LEU A 341 7.23 -2.69 1.70
C LEU A 341 6.28 -2.38 2.87
N SER A 342 6.82 -2.15 4.07
CA SER A 342 6.03 -1.81 5.27
C SER A 342 5.22 -0.51 5.07
N LEU A 343 5.86 0.52 4.51
CA LEU A 343 5.24 1.82 4.24
C LEU A 343 4.14 1.71 3.19
N GLY A 344 4.36 0.94 2.12
CA GLY A 344 3.32 0.65 1.12
C GLY A 344 2.12 -0.10 1.73
N LYS A 345 2.36 -1.07 2.61
CA LYS A 345 1.28 -1.76 3.34
C LYS A 345 0.58 -0.86 4.36
N TRP A 346 1.31 0.06 4.98
CA TRP A 346 0.76 1.04 5.90
C TRP A 346 -0.15 2.03 5.17
N LEU A 347 0.28 2.55 4.02
CA LEU A 347 -0.52 3.47 3.20
C LEU A 347 -1.84 2.84 2.76
N ALA A 348 -1.81 1.57 2.32
CA ALA A 348 -3.01 0.82 1.92
C ALA A 348 -3.99 0.53 3.08
N ARG A 349 -3.60 0.79 4.34
CA ARG A 349 -4.45 0.63 5.54
C ARG A 349 -4.98 1.96 6.08
N ILE A 350 -4.50 3.10 5.55
CA ILE A 350 -4.93 4.41 6.03
C ILE A 350 -6.25 4.76 5.43
#